data_AF-A0A7D5P0V4-F1
#
_entry.id   AF-A0A7D5P0V4-F1
#
_cell.length_a   1.000
_cell.length_b   1.000
_cell.length_c   1.000
_cell.angle_alpha   90.00
_cell.angle_beta   90.00
_cell.angle_gamma   90.00
#
_symmetry.space_group_name_H-M   'P 1'
#
loop_
_entity.id
_entity.type
_entity.pdbx_description
1 polymer ?
#
loop_
_entity_poly.entity_id
_entity_poly.type
_entity_poly.pdbx_seq_one_letter_code
_entity_poly.pdbx_strand_id
1 'polypeptide(L)'
;MAPDRLSRRRFLKGTVAAALGVGAAGCGSNESDPTDREDAGTLVDPTTPTGTPTATAEPTPTGTPTGTPIPEVVAEYGDQFDSIVNVVDAGADPEGSEPINDVLTDAIAEDTLVYFPAGRYALDYMEIEDVSGFGLVSIPHERTLLVPNGTVEEVGNHFIDFRRVGDILLDGLEFDFTESGVGGAVRTISEGNVVARNLRTHGKLPDRNKERKHVAYRFEVQDPEGKGLVERVVARGGGHEGGNGVGIYVGKDHAGSLTFRDCEIANFPNNGLYASAPGQTLDGYTGNNGDIHVRGGRYENNNIANVRIGSTGSTVKDVTVVVDKVPPSPSRSHLNVRGIRLRARSDQLVENCEVRIGADAGRGFGAISYHPEHESSTVRNTTVKVDRDDFSAIDATDSSNGGSEAPLTFENVTVTGNAGGGAAVDIADRPETTLRNCRIEQSGADRRGIVFTDSENCAVIDSTIRVTGLPIETENASVDRRNLSIENLRPGQATVTPVADDG
;
A
#
# COMPACT_ATOMS: atom_id res chain seq x y z
N MET A 1 -4.69 -10.38 -49.78
CA MET A 1 -5.08 -9.66 -48.55
C MET A 1 -3.80 -9.20 -47.88
N ALA A 2 -3.68 -7.92 -47.57
CA ALA A 2 -2.54 -7.36 -46.84
C ALA A 2 -3.05 -6.88 -45.48
N PRO A 3 -2.33 -7.13 -44.37
CA PRO A 3 -2.70 -6.58 -43.07
C PRO A 3 -2.58 -5.05 -43.10
N ASP A 4 -3.57 -4.36 -42.56
CA ASP A 4 -3.70 -2.92 -42.70
C ASP A 4 -2.59 -2.16 -41.95
N ARG A 5 -2.08 -1.09 -42.55
CA ARG A 5 -0.98 -0.27 -42.03
C ARG A 5 -1.40 0.73 -40.96
N LEU A 6 -2.70 0.82 -40.64
CA LEU A 6 -3.26 1.81 -39.72
C LEU A 6 -3.10 1.42 -38.23
N SER A 7 -3.26 0.16 -37.84
CA SER A 7 -3.09 -0.26 -36.43
C SER A 7 -1.68 0.02 -35.90
N ARG A 8 -0.65 -0.25 -36.70
CA ARG A 8 0.77 0.07 -36.40
C ARG A 8 1.04 1.56 -36.13
N ARG A 9 0.19 2.48 -36.61
CA ARG A 9 0.38 3.93 -36.43
C ARG A 9 -0.22 4.50 -35.15
N ARG A 10 -1.19 3.83 -34.50
CA ARG A 10 -1.63 4.20 -33.13
C ARG A 10 -0.56 3.78 -32.10
N PHE A 11 -0.05 2.55 -32.20
CA PHE A 11 1.05 2.04 -31.36
C PHE A 11 2.25 3.01 -31.37
N LEU A 12 2.82 3.32 -32.54
CA LEU A 12 4.01 4.18 -32.66
C LEU A 12 3.83 5.68 -32.29
N LYS A 13 2.62 6.14 -31.94
CA LYS A 13 2.40 7.50 -31.42
C LYS A 13 2.25 7.57 -29.89
N GLY A 14 1.86 6.49 -29.24
CA GLY A 14 1.98 6.32 -27.77
C GLY A 14 3.33 5.74 -27.37
N THR A 15 3.90 4.87 -28.21
CA THR A 15 5.16 4.16 -27.96
C THR A 15 6.35 4.89 -28.58
N VAL A 16 6.80 5.97 -27.94
CA VAL A 16 8.27 6.10 -27.76
C VAL A 16 8.66 4.85 -26.98
N ALA A 17 9.60 4.06 -27.51
CA ALA A 17 9.94 2.75 -26.98
C ALA A 17 10.39 2.80 -25.51
N ALA A 18 9.42 2.73 -24.60
CA ALA A 18 9.56 1.95 -23.39
C ALA A 18 9.86 0.55 -23.89
N ALA A 19 11.15 0.19 -23.87
CA ALA A 19 11.54 -1.19 -24.07
C ALA A 19 10.70 -2.04 -23.11
N LEU A 20 10.22 -3.18 -23.60
CA LEU A 20 9.81 -4.30 -22.77
C LEU A 20 11.07 -4.86 -22.10
N GLY A 21 11.70 -4.04 -21.25
CA GLY A 21 12.52 -4.55 -20.19
C GLY A 21 11.57 -5.34 -19.31
N VAL A 22 11.91 -6.61 -19.09
CA VAL A 22 11.36 -7.42 -18.01
C VAL A 22 11.81 -6.76 -16.71
N GLY A 23 11.13 -5.66 -16.37
CA GLY A 23 11.31 -4.85 -15.19
C GLY A 23 10.62 -5.50 -14.02
N ALA A 24 10.94 -6.77 -13.77
CA ALA A 24 10.86 -7.31 -12.42
C ALA A 24 11.77 -6.43 -11.57
N ALA A 25 11.19 -5.48 -10.83
CA ALA A 25 11.86 -4.84 -9.72
C ALA A 25 12.04 -5.93 -8.66
N GLY A 26 13.15 -6.66 -8.78
CA GLY A 26 13.27 -8.07 -8.39
C GLY A 26 12.71 -8.38 -7.01
N CYS A 27 11.72 -9.26 -6.97
CA CYS A 27 11.33 -9.96 -5.75
C CYS A 27 12.06 -11.29 -5.75
N GLY A 28 13.23 -11.32 -5.12
CA GLY A 28 14.07 -12.50 -5.00
C GLY A 28 15.15 -12.21 -3.96
N SER A 29 15.01 -12.79 -2.79
CA SER A 29 16.03 -12.85 -1.74
C SER A 29 16.11 -14.30 -1.30
N ASN A 30 17.16 -14.98 -1.77
CA ASN A 30 17.99 -15.92 -1.01
C ASN A 30 18.98 -16.55 -1.99
N GLU A 31 20.20 -16.03 -2.00
CA GLU A 31 21.35 -16.80 -2.48
C GLU A 31 21.71 -17.80 -1.40
N SER A 32 21.33 -19.07 -1.61
CA SER A 32 21.91 -20.20 -0.90
C SER A 32 23.13 -20.67 -1.69
N ASP A 33 24.33 -20.29 -1.25
CA ASP A 33 25.58 -20.65 -1.93
C ASP A 33 25.87 -22.16 -1.77
N PRO A 34 25.97 -22.97 -2.86
CA PRO A 34 26.11 -24.41 -2.75
C PRO A 34 27.59 -24.84 -2.81
N THR A 35 28.19 -25.12 -1.65
CA THR A 35 29.51 -25.79 -1.60
C THR A 35 29.35 -27.30 -1.75
N ASP A 36 29.87 -27.83 -2.85
CA ASP A 36 29.75 -29.24 -3.29
C ASP A 36 30.77 -30.18 -2.60
N ARG A 37 30.34 -31.42 -2.29
CA ARG A 37 31.11 -32.69 -2.18
C ARG A 37 32.15 -32.92 -1.04
N GLU A 38 31.92 -33.94 -0.19
CA GLU A 38 32.50 -35.33 -0.22
C GLU A 38 33.74 -35.47 0.71
N ASP A 39 34.01 -36.55 1.46
CA ASP A 39 33.34 -37.84 1.72
C ASP A 39 33.88 -38.49 3.05
N ALA A 40 33.18 -39.51 3.56
CA ALA A 40 33.60 -40.66 4.40
C ALA A 40 34.41 -40.48 5.72
N GLY A 41 33.99 -41.18 6.80
CA GLY A 41 34.86 -41.32 7.99
C GLY A 41 34.39 -42.01 9.29
N THR A 42 33.76 -43.19 9.25
CA THR A 42 33.82 -44.31 10.25
C THR A 42 33.95 -44.05 11.79
N LEU A 43 32.95 -44.54 12.55
CA LEU A 43 32.96 -45.15 13.92
C LEU A 43 34.19 -44.96 14.86
N VAL A 44 33.95 -44.60 16.14
CA VAL A 44 34.08 -45.45 17.36
C VAL A 44 33.68 -44.65 18.63
N ASP A 45 32.86 -45.26 19.48
CA ASP A 45 32.68 -44.99 20.93
C ASP A 45 33.08 -46.33 21.65
N PRO A 46 33.53 -46.42 22.94
CA PRO A 46 33.30 -45.48 24.04
C PRO A 46 34.46 -45.23 25.03
N THR A 47 34.29 -44.23 25.91
CA THR A 47 34.59 -44.38 27.36
C THR A 47 33.88 -43.31 28.20
N THR A 48 33.04 -43.75 29.15
CA THR A 48 32.56 -42.96 30.29
C THR A 48 33.62 -42.90 31.40
N PRO A 49 33.73 -41.79 32.14
CA PRO A 49 33.77 -41.91 33.60
C PRO A 49 32.86 -40.90 34.34
N THR A 50 32.01 -41.49 35.17
CA THR A 50 31.26 -40.98 36.33
C THR A 50 31.61 -39.58 36.87
N GLY A 51 30.61 -38.69 36.87
CA GLY A 51 30.56 -37.47 37.68
C GLY A 51 29.18 -37.29 38.34
N THR A 52 29.13 -37.34 39.67
CA THR A 52 27.91 -37.12 40.48
C THR A 52 27.58 -35.61 40.54
N PRO A 53 26.30 -35.18 40.53
CA PRO A 53 25.95 -33.83 40.10
C PRO A 53 26.33 -32.72 41.08
N THR A 54 26.94 -31.66 40.56
CA THR A 54 26.96 -30.35 41.19
C THR A 54 25.62 -29.66 40.93
N ALA A 55 24.98 -29.14 41.98
CA ALA A 55 23.73 -28.41 41.83
C ALA A 55 23.94 -27.15 40.97
N THR A 56 23.28 -27.10 39.80
CA THR A 56 23.14 -25.86 39.02
C THR A 56 22.43 -24.84 39.90
N ALA A 57 23.03 -23.66 40.08
CA ALA A 57 22.36 -22.56 40.74
C ALA A 57 21.13 -22.17 39.90
N GLU A 58 19.98 -22.15 40.56
CA GLU A 58 18.72 -21.64 40.02
C GLU A 58 18.94 -20.17 39.59
N PRO A 59 18.51 -19.76 38.38
CA PRO A 59 18.65 -18.37 37.98
C PRO A 59 17.81 -17.51 38.91
N THR A 60 18.47 -16.69 39.72
CA THR A 60 17.78 -15.70 40.56
C THR A 60 17.02 -14.76 39.63
N PRO A 61 15.69 -14.62 39.77
CA PRO A 61 14.94 -13.64 38.98
C PRO A 61 15.43 -12.26 39.38
N THR A 62 16.15 -11.59 38.47
CA THR A 62 16.50 -10.17 38.62
C THR A 62 15.20 -9.40 38.56
N GLY A 63 14.70 -8.98 39.73
CA GLY A 63 13.47 -8.21 39.81
C GLY A 63 13.65 -6.85 39.14
N THR A 64 13.20 -6.72 37.90
CA THR A 64 13.06 -5.44 37.19
C THR A 64 12.28 -4.47 38.08
N PRO A 65 12.70 -3.22 38.24
CA PRO A 65 11.98 -2.26 39.07
C PRO A 65 10.65 -1.91 38.41
N THR A 66 9.59 -2.63 38.79
CA THR A 66 8.22 -2.31 38.39
C THR A 66 7.78 -1.03 39.10
N GLY A 67 8.06 0.12 38.48
CA GLY A 67 7.35 1.36 38.81
C GLY A 67 5.84 1.09 38.70
N THR A 68 5.05 1.65 39.62
CA THR A 68 3.58 1.46 39.58
C THR A 68 3.06 1.94 38.23
N PRO A 69 2.54 1.07 37.35
CA PRO A 69 2.22 1.46 35.99
C PRO A 69 1.09 2.50 35.98
N ILE A 70 1.19 3.48 35.08
CA ILE A 70 0.34 4.66 35.07
C ILE A 70 -1.12 4.24 34.82
N PRO A 71 -2.10 4.73 35.62
CA PRO A 71 -3.48 4.24 35.57
C PRO A 71 -4.14 4.28 34.18
N GLU A 72 -3.76 5.23 33.33
CA GLU A 72 -4.29 5.36 31.97
C GLU A 72 -3.81 4.23 31.04
N VAL A 73 -2.51 3.89 31.11
CA VAL A 73 -1.92 2.75 30.38
C VAL A 73 -2.54 1.44 30.87
N VAL A 74 -2.69 1.27 32.20
CA VAL A 74 -3.34 0.09 32.77
C VAL A 74 -4.81 0.00 32.36
N ALA A 75 -5.54 1.11 32.34
CA ALA A 75 -6.97 1.11 32.00
C ALA A 75 -7.25 0.84 30.50
N GLU A 76 -6.32 1.16 29.60
CA GLU A 76 -6.48 0.90 28.16
C GLU A 76 -5.90 -0.46 27.72
N TYR A 77 -4.78 -0.88 28.30
CA TYR A 77 -4.01 -2.05 27.83
C TYR A 77 -3.74 -3.12 28.89
N GLY A 78 -3.94 -2.83 30.18
CA GLY A 78 -3.42 -3.66 31.28
C GLY A 78 -4.01 -5.07 31.36
N ASP A 79 -5.22 -5.30 30.84
CA ASP A 79 -5.85 -6.63 30.77
C ASP A 79 -5.32 -7.49 29.59
N GLN A 80 -4.41 -6.97 28.76
CA GLN A 80 -3.89 -7.64 27.55
C GLN A 80 -2.47 -8.23 27.73
N PHE A 81 -1.77 -7.90 28.83
CA PHE A 81 -0.35 -8.23 29.03
C PHE A 81 -0.08 -8.62 30.50
N ASP A 82 0.76 -9.62 30.71
CA ASP A 82 1.15 -10.11 32.05
C ASP A 82 2.16 -9.16 32.74
N SER A 83 2.94 -8.41 31.95
CA SER A 83 3.96 -7.47 32.42
C SER A 83 3.78 -6.09 31.81
N ILE A 84 4.05 -5.03 32.58
CA ILE A 84 4.01 -3.64 32.12
C ILE A 84 5.29 -2.93 32.57
N VAL A 85 6.06 -2.40 31.62
CA VAL A 85 7.37 -1.78 31.83
C VAL A 85 7.35 -0.32 31.35
N ASN A 86 7.71 0.61 32.24
CA ASN A 86 8.03 1.98 31.87
C ASN A 86 9.47 2.04 31.37
N VAL A 87 9.71 2.50 30.14
CA VAL A 87 11.08 2.61 29.60
C VAL A 87 11.98 3.50 30.46
N VAL A 88 11.45 4.57 31.05
CA VAL A 88 12.25 5.52 31.86
C VAL A 88 12.60 4.93 33.22
N ASP A 89 11.69 4.18 33.87
CA ASP A 89 12.01 3.46 35.12
C ASP A 89 13.00 2.30 34.87
N ALA A 90 12.99 1.75 33.65
CA ALA A 90 13.97 0.77 33.17
C ALA A 90 15.31 1.41 32.72
N GLY A 91 15.43 2.74 32.71
CA GLY A 91 16.68 3.47 32.46
C GLY A 91 16.84 4.14 31.09
N ALA A 92 15.80 4.18 30.25
CA ALA A 92 15.84 4.88 28.98
C ALA A 92 15.98 6.40 29.16
N ASP A 93 16.81 7.03 28.32
CA ASP A 93 16.97 8.49 28.27
C ASP A 93 15.84 9.15 27.45
N PRO A 94 14.95 9.95 28.06
CA PRO A 94 13.86 10.64 27.36
C PRO A 94 14.29 11.94 26.67
N GLU A 95 15.54 12.39 26.84
CA GLU A 95 16.07 13.59 26.16
C GLU A 95 16.84 13.23 24.86
N GLY A 96 17.22 11.96 24.69
CA GLY A 96 17.80 11.42 23.46
C GLY A 96 19.29 11.77 23.29
N SER A 97 20.02 11.88 24.40
CA SER A 97 21.47 11.99 24.44
C SER A 97 22.18 10.63 24.39
N GLU A 98 21.52 9.55 24.81
CA GLU A 98 21.97 8.16 24.68
C GLU A 98 20.91 7.28 23.99
N PRO A 99 21.31 6.32 23.12
CA PRO A 99 20.38 5.42 22.45
C PRO A 99 19.79 4.38 23.40
N ILE A 100 18.49 4.09 23.26
CA ILE A 100 17.75 3.24 24.22
C ILE A 100 17.67 1.75 23.84
N ASN A 101 18.48 1.31 22.88
CA ASN A 101 18.43 -0.05 22.32
C ASN A 101 18.60 -1.14 23.38
N ASP A 102 19.56 -0.98 24.30
CA ASP A 102 19.80 -1.95 25.39
C ASP A 102 18.58 -2.04 26.32
N VAL A 103 17.98 -0.90 26.68
CA VAL A 103 16.78 -0.85 27.54
C VAL A 103 15.58 -1.52 26.88
N LEU A 104 15.37 -1.33 25.57
CA LEU A 104 14.31 -2.02 24.84
C LEU A 104 14.60 -3.51 24.66
N THR A 105 15.85 -3.90 24.50
CA THR A 105 16.25 -5.32 24.39
C THR A 105 16.03 -6.06 25.70
N ASP A 106 16.28 -5.43 26.84
CA ASP A 106 16.02 -5.99 28.16
C ASP A 106 14.53 -5.94 28.56
N ALA A 107 13.77 -4.96 28.06
CA ALA A 107 12.36 -4.76 28.42
C ALA A 107 11.35 -5.52 27.54
N ILE A 108 11.68 -5.79 26.26
CA ILE A 108 10.80 -6.53 25.35
C ILE A 108 10.94 -8.02 25.63
N ALA A 109 9.91 -8.58 26.25
CA ALA A 109 9.77 -9.99 26.56
C ALA A 109 8.34 -10.45 26.24
N GLU A 110 8.10 -11.75 26.40
CA GLU A 110 6.77 -12.34 26.23
C GLU A 110 5.70 -11.67 27.11
N ASP A 111 4.50 -11.52 26.54
CA ASP A 111 3.31 -10.90 27.13
C ASP A 111 3.61 -9.59 27.88
N THR A 112 4.54 -8.79 27.36
CA THR A 112 5.00 -7.54 27.98
C THR A 112 4.59 -6.28 27.20
N LEU A 113 3.97 -5.35 27.91
CA LEU A 113 3.70 -3.99 27.44
C LEU A 113 4.81 -3.04 27.87
N VAL A 114 5.61 -2.58 26.92
CA VAL A 114 6.60 -1.51 27.13
C VAL A 114 5.95 -0.18 26.77
N TYR A 115 5.94 0.77 27.71
CA TYR A 115 5.35 2.09 27.49
C TYR A 115 6.33 3.25 27.67
N PHE A 116 6.10 4.29 26.87
CA PHE A 116 6.92 5.47 26.72
C PHE A 116 6.19 6.71 27.28
N PRO A 117 6.73 7.34 28.34
CA PRO A 117 6.39 8.72 28.69
C PRO A 117 6.77 9.70 27.57
N ALA A 118 6.18 10.90 27.56
CA ALA A 118 6.56 11.98 26.66
C ALA A 118 8.07 12.21 26.65
N GLY A 119 8.67 12.18 25.45
CA GLY A 119 10.12 12.24 25.32
C GLY A 119 10.59 12.15 23.86
N ARG A 120 11.90 12.36 23.69
CA ARG A 120 12.65 12.19 22.45
C ARG A 120 13.70 11.11 22.69
N TYR A 121 13.40 9.89 22.29
CA TYR A 121 14.28 8.74 22.53
C TYR A 121 15.16 8.49 21.29
N ALA A 122 16.47 8.51 21.47
CA ALA A 122 17.42 8.11 20.44
C ALA A 122 17.43 6.58 20.30
N LEU A 123 17.59 6.08 19.09
CA LEU A 123 17.59 4.65 18.80
C LEU A 123 18.51 4.35 17.60
N ASP A 124 19.41 3.38 17.73
CA ASP A 124 20.14 2.80 16.61
C ASP A 124 19.24 1.83 15.81
N TYR A 125 19.82 0.98 14.97
CA TYR A 125 19.07 -0.14 14.39
C TYR A 125 18.48 -1.04 15.48
N MET A 126 17.17 -1.29 15.43
CA MET A 126 16.48 -2.23 16.33
C MET A 126 15.92 -3.41 15.53
N GLU A 127 16.33 -4.62 15.91
CA GLU A 127 15.77 -5.89 15.41
C GLU A 127 15.18 -6.67 16.59
N ILE A 128 13.94 -7.12 16.47
CA ILE A 128 13.28 -8.01 17.42
C ILE A 128 12.77 -9.21 16.65
N GLU A 129 13.26 -10.39 17.03
CA GLU A 129 12.96 -11.68 16.40
C GLU A 129 12.42 -12.68 17.42
N ASP A 130 11.49 -13.54 16.97
CA ASP A 130 11.00 -14.72 17.70
C ASP A 130 10.36 -14.47 19.09
N VAL A 131 9.67 -13.34 19.27
CA VAL A 131 8.86 -13.03 20.49
C VAL A 131 7.37 -13.23 20.21
N SER A 132 6.69 -14.07 20.99
CA SER A 132 5.30 -14.47 20.74
C SER A 132 4.23 -13.43 21.09
N GLY A 133 4.49 -12.48 21.98
CA GLY A 133 3.57 -11.36 22.24
C GLY A 133 4.21 -10.18 22.96
N PHE A 134 4.02 -8.94 22.46
CA PHE A 134 4.43 -7.72 23.17
C PHE A 134 3.75 -6.44 22.63
N GLY A 135 3.84 -5.35 23.40
CA GLY A 135 3.34 -4.03 22.99
C GLY A 135 4.36 -2.91 23.19
N LEU A 136 4.44 -1.95 22.25
CA LEU A 136 5.16 -0.68 22.39
C LEU A 136 4.17 0.49 22.27
N VAL A 137 3.95 1.24 23.36
CA VAL A 137 2.93 2.30 23.37
C VAL A 137 3.42 3.62 23.96
N SER A 138 3.06 4.75 23.37
CA SER A 138 3.11 6.04 24.09
C SER A 138 2.02 6.08 25.18
N ILE A 139 2.25 6.82 26.27
CA ILE A 139 1.15 7.19 27.18
C ILE A 139 0.04 7.88 26.36
N PRO A 140 -1.25 7.57 26.58
CA PRO A 140 -2.37 8.21 25.89
C PRO A 140 -2.28 9.74 25.94
N HIS A 141 -2.49 10.38 24.79
CA HIS A 141 -2.42 11.84 24.60
C HIS A 141 -1.05 12.50 24.84
N GLU A 142 -0.02 11.75 25.24
CA GLU A 142 1.36 12.22 25.26
C GLU A 142 2.04 12.03 23.89
N ARG A 143 3.29 12.50 23.78
CA ARG A 143 4.03 12.53 22.52
C ARG A 143 5.40 11.87 22.67
N THR A 144 5.50 10.64 22.18
CA THR A 144 6.75 9.87 22.11
C THR A 144 7.38 10.05 20.72
N LEU A 145 8.60 10.59 20.65
CA LEU A 145 9.38 10.65 19.41
C LEU A 145 10.52 9.62 19.48
N LEU A 146 10.51 8.66 18.57
CA LEU A 146 11.64 7.79 18.28
C LEU A 146 12.49 8.42 17.18
N VAL A 147 13.79 8.54 17.42
CA VAL A 147 14.72 9.29 16.57
C VAL A 147 15.91 8.40 16.22
N PRO A 148 16.25 8.22 14.94
CA PRO A 148 17.43 7.45 14.57
C PRO A 148 18.70 8.15 15.07
N ASN A 149 19.55 7.41 15.77
CA ASN A 149 20.83 7.85 16.34
C ASN A 149 21.96 7.88 15.28
N GLY A 150 21.62 8.26 14.05
CA GLY A 150 22.55 8.25 12.92
C GLY A 150 21.86 8.41 11.57
N THR A 151 22.69 8.47 10.53
CA THR A 151 22.25 8.49 9.13
C THR A 151 21.76 7.12 8.65
N VAL A 152 21.05 7.08 7.52
CA VAL A 152 20.64 5.82 6.84
C VAL A 152 21.84 4.98 6.35
N GLU A 153 23.02 5.59 6.24
CA GLU A 153 24.28 4.91 5.99
C GLU A 153 24.76 4.11 7.23
N GLU A 154 24.47 4.59 8.44
CA GLU A 154 24.88 4.02 9.73
C GLU A 154 23.82 3.08 10.31
N VAL A 155 22.57 3.56 10.44
CA VAL A 155 21.40 2.82 10.96
C VAL A 155 20.89 1.78 9.95
N GLY A 156 21.11 2.01 8.66
CA GLY A 156 20.59 1.16 7.60
C GLY A 156 19.15 1.48 7.17
N ASN A 157 18.58 0.62 6.33
CA ASN A 157 17.29 0.87 5.66
C ASN A 157 16.06 0.44 6.48
N HIS A 158 16.24 -0.45 7.44
CA HIS A 158 15.24 -0.80 8.44
C HIS A 158 15.66 -0.07 9.70
N PHE A 159 14.79 0.79 10.24
CA PHE A 159 15.06 1.50 11.50
C PHE A 159 14.64 0.60 12.67
N ILE A 160 13.43 0.05 12.56
CA ILE A 160 12.87 -0.93 13.49
C ILE A 160 12.34 -2.10 12.66
N ASP A 161 12.76 -3.32 12.98
CA ASP A 161 12.43 -4.54 12.24
C ASP A 161 11.94 -5.64 13.20
N PHE A 162 10.62 -5.78 13.29
CA PHE A 162 9.95 -6.89 13.99
C PHE A 162 9.72 -8.03 13.00
N ARG A 163 10.22 -9.23 13.28
CA ARG A 163 10.10 -10.40 12.39
C ARG A 163 9.82 -11.67 13.16
N ARG A 164 8.94 -12.52 12.63
CA ARG A 164 8.54 -13.79 13.28
C ARG A 164 8.04 -13.56 14.71
N VAL A 165 7.44 -12.38 14.93
CA VAL A 165 6.82 -12.02 16.21
C VAL A 165 5.36 -12.49 16.18
N GLY A 166 4.77 -12.86 17.31
CA GLY A 166 3.35 -13.18 17.37
C GLY A 166 2.50 -11.91 17.46
N ASP A 167 1.67 -11.81 18.50
CA ASP A 167 0.73 -10.70 18.68
C ASP A 167 1.48 -9.40 19.04
N ILE A 168 1.35 -8.36 18.21
CA ILE A 168 2.08 -7.10 18.38
C ILE A 168 1.16 -5.88 18.41
N LEU A 169 1.33 -5.05 19.46
CA LEU A 169 0.71 -3.75 19.62
C LEU A 169 1.74 -2.62 19.42
N LEU A 170 1.44 -1.66 18.54
CA LEU A 170 2.19 -0.41 18.38
C LEU A 170 1.19 0.75 18.47
N ASP A 171 1.37 1.66 19.43
CA ASP A 171 0.44 2.79 19.62
C ASP A 171 1.11 4.13 19.95
N GLY A 172 0.66 5.20 19.29
CA GLY A 172 1.01 6.59 19.63
C GLY A 172 2.46 6.98 19.37
N LEU A 173 3.25 6.12 18.72
CA LEU A 173 4.67 6.36 18.45
C LEU A 173 4.85 7.28 17.23
N GLU A 174 5.64 8.34 17.39
CA GLU A 174 6.07 9.20 16.29
C GLU A 174 7.54 8.95 15.94
N PHE A 175 7.90 9.15 14.67
CA PHE A 175 9.22 8.91 14.11
C PHE A 175 9.76 10.20 13.48
N ASP A 176 10.91 10.70 13.94
CA ASP A 176 11.47 11.98 13.48
C ASP A 176 12.54 11.80 12.40
N PHE A 177 12.13 11.88 11.13
CA PHE A 177 13.02 11.86 9.96
C PHE A 177 13.10 13.27 9.31
N THR A 178 13.05 14.33 10.12
CA THR A 178 13.13 15.72 9.62
C THR A 178 14.54 16.11 9.18
N GLU A 179 15.57 15.46 9.71
CA GLU A 179 16.96 15.64 9.29
C GLU A 179 17.26 14.92 7.97
N SER A 180 18.07 15.56 7.11
CA SER A 180 18.36 15.06 5.77
C SER A 180 19.29 13.85 5.81
N GLY A 181 18.79 12.69 5.37
CA GLY A 181 19.56 11.44 5.36
C GLY A 181 19.32 10.57 6.59
N VAL A 182 18.51 11.03 7.54
CA VAL A 182 18.08 10.30 8.73
C VAL A 182 16.74 9.59 8.45
N GLY A 183 16.54 8.41 9.04
CA GLY A 183 15.31 7.63 8.95
C GLY A 183 15.45 6.25 8.32
N GLY A 184 14.36 5.49 8.36
CA GLY A 184 14.31 4.13 7.82
C GLY A 184 12.91 3.53 7.91
N ALA A 185 12.76 2.27 7.51
CA ALA A 185 11.50 1.56 7.59
C ALA A 185 11.17 1.13 9.01
N VAL A 186 9.90 1.29 9.41
CA VAL A 186 9.31 0.56 10.54
C VAL A 186 8.61 -0.67 9.96
N ARG A 187 9.15 -1.85 10.22
CA ARG A 187 8.73 -3.12 9.62
C ARG A 187 8.17 -4.04 10.68
N THR A 188 7.00 -4.59 10.39
CA THR A 188 6.29 -5.58 11.20
C THR A 188 5.92 -6.76 10.32
N ILE A 189 6.59 -7.90 10.53
CA ILE A 189 6.21 -9.19 9.98
C ILE A 189 5.85 -10.09 11.16
N SER A 190 4.54 -10.29 11.35
CA SER A 190 3.97 -11.03 12.44
C SER A 190 3.43 -12.38 11.97
N GLU A 191 3.60 -13.41 12.80
CA GLU A 191 2.98 -14.73 12.73
C GLU A 191 1.70 -14.81 13.59
N GLY A 192 1.26 -13.68 14.16
CA GLY A 192 0.02 -13.51 14.92
C GLY A 192 -0.77 -12.27 14.50
N ASN A 193 -1.44 -11.61 15.45
CA ASN A 193 -2.22 -10.40 15.22
C ASN A 193 -1.36 -9.14 15.24
N VAL A 194 -1.79 -8.11 14.50
CA VAL A 194 -1.11 -6.80 14.46
C VAL A 194 -2.11 -5.69 14.81
N VAL A 195 -1.79 -4.87 15.81
CA VAL A 195 -2.49 -3.60 16.05
C VAL A 195 -1.46 -2.48 15.98
N ALA A 196 -1.44 -1.73 14.88
CA ALA A 196 -0.54 -0.61 14.66
C ALA A 196 -1.36 0.67 14.47
N ARG A 197 -1.49 1.48 15.52
CA ARG A 197 -2.38 2.66 15.50
C ARG A 197 -1.73 3.95 15.97
N ASN A 198 -2.26 5.08 15.52
CA ASN A 198 -1.80 6.44 15.86
C ASN A 198 -0.31 6.72 15.53
N LEU A 199 0.29 6.01 14.58
CA LEU A 199 1.71 6.16 14.22
C LEU A 199 1.95 7.36 13.29
N ARG A 200 3.05 8.10 13.46
CA ARG A 200 3.36 9.26 12.61
C ARG A 200 4.82 9.37 12.19
N THR A 201 5.09 9.46 10.89
CA THR A 201 6.41 9.87 10.37
C THR A 201 6.45 11.38 10.11
N HIS A 202 7.43 12.06 10.70
CA HIS A 202 7.80 13.45 10.38
C HIS A 202 8.95 13.47 9.38
N GLY A 203 8.99 14.50 8.53
CA GLY A 203 10.03 14.63 7.51
C GLY A 203 9.88 13.65 6.34
N LYS A 204 10.99 13.27 5.71
CA LYS A 204 11.01 12.49 4.47
C LYS A 204 11.79 11.20 4.66
N LEU A 205 11.43 10.16 3.91
CA LEU A 205 12.32 9.01 3.79
C LEU A 205 13.67 9.43 3.17
N PRO A 206 14.80 8.89 3.65
CA PRO A 206 16.12 9.09 3.06
C PRO A 206 16.30 8.24 1.78
N ASP A 207 15.30 8.25 0.89
CA ASP A 207 15.13 7.33 -0.23
C ASP A 207 15.94 7.66 -1.50
N ARG A 208 17.03 8.42 -1.34
CA ARG A 208 17.85 8.94 -2.45
C ARG A 208 18.73 7.86 -3.09
N ASN A 209 18.98 6.75 -2.41
CA ASN A 209 19.65 5.59 -2.98
C ASN A 209 18.63 4.65 -3.63
N LYS A 210 18.68 4.53 -4.96
CA LYS A 210 17.75 3.67 -5.73
C LYS A 210 18.03 2.17 -5.64
N GLU A 211 19.24 1.79 -5.21
CA GLU A 211 19.63 0.38 -5.06
C GLU A 211 18.97 -0.24 -3.82
N ARG A 212 18.64 0.59 -2.82
CA ARG A 212 17.93 0.20 -1.60
C ARG A 212 16.41 0.35 -1.77
N LYS A 213 15.64 -0.62 -1.25
CA LYS A 213 14.17 -0.57 -1.24
C LYS A 213 13.67 0.16 0.00
N HIS A 214 13.47 1.47 -0.13
CA HIS A 214 12.94 2.30 0.94
C HIS A 214 11.42 2.16 1.07
N VAL A 215 10.94 1.95 2.30
CA VAL A 215 9.51 1.99 2.67
C VAL A 215 9.40 2.76 3.99
N ALA A 216 8.30 3.47 4.27
CA ALA A 216 8.11 4.08 5.59
C ALA A 216 7.60 3.03 6.58
N TYR A 217 6.58 2.28 6.16
CA TYR A 217 6.02 1.17 6.92
C TYR A 217 5.95 -0.11 6.09
N ARG A 218 6.14 -1.25 6.75
CA ARG A 218 5.82 -2.58 6.21
C ARG A 218 4.99 -3.35 7.22
N PHE A 219 3.86 -3.90 6.80
CA PHE A 219 2.98 -4.71 7.65
C PHE A 219 2.63 -6.02 6.94
N GLU A 220 2.82 -7.14 7.62
CA GLU A 220 2.42 -8.48 7.18
C GLU A 220 1.91 -9.28 8.37
N VAL A 221 0.81 -10.00 8.14
CA VAL A 221 0.28 -11.05 9.02
C VAL A 221 0.40 -12.37 8.28
N GLN A 222 1.28 -13.26 8.72
CA GLN A 222 1.65 -14.49 8.01
C GLN A 222 0.81 -15.70 8.41
N ASP A 223 0.15 -15.68 9.57
CA ASP A 223 -0.92 -16.63 9.89
C ASP A 223 -2.16 -16.34 9.01
N PRO A 224 -2.69 -17.31 8.24
CA PRO A 224 -3.95 -17.19 7.51
C PRO A 224 -5.18 -16.83 8.35
N GLU A 225 -5.20 -17.17 9.64
CA GLU A 225 -6.31 -16.83 10.55
C GLU A 225 -6.08 -15.51 11.32
N GLY A 226 -4.84 -15.00 11.29
CA GLY A 226 -4.40 -13.79 11.96
C GLY A 226 -5.00 -12.50 11.38
N LYS A 227 -5.13 -11.47 12.24
CA LYS A 227 -5.78 -10.21 11.88
C LYS A 227 -4.89 -9.00 12.19
N GLY A 228 -4.80 -8.11 11.22
CA GLY A 228 -4.10 -6.84 11.33
C GLY A 228 -5.04 -5.63 11.26
N LEU A 229 -4.88 -4.69 12.17
CA LEU A 229 -5.47 -3.35 12.12
C LEU A 229 -4.34 -2.31 12.10
N VAL A 230 -4.25 -1.58 10.99
CA VAL A 230 -3.33 -0.45 10.80
C VAL A 230 -4.17 0.83 10.74
N GLU A 231 -4.21 1.62 11.81
CA GLU A 231 -5.22 2.67 12.01
C GLU A 231 -4.62 4.05 12.29
N ARG A 232 -5.05 5.11 11.58
CA ARG A 232 -4.53 6.49 11.73
C ARG A 232 -3.00 6.59 11.61
N VAL A 233 -2.40 5.81 10.71
CA VAL A 233 -0.97 5.92 10.36
C VAL A 233 -0.76 7.09 9.40
N VAL A 234 0.16 7.99 9.72
CA VAL A 234 0.38 9.25 8.98
C VAL A 234 1.82 9.38 8.51
N ALA A 235 2.02 9.45 7.18
CA ALA A 235 3.31 9.78 6.57
C ALA A 235 3.09 10.70 5.37
N ARG A 236 3.26 12.01 5.57
CA ARG A 236 2.91 13.03 4.56
C ARG A 236 4.07 13.77 3.92
N GLY A 237 5.28 13.72 4.50
CA GLY A 237 6.46 14.32 3.87
C GLY A 237 6.96 13.52 2.66
N GLY A 238 6.70 12.20 2.65
CA GLY A 238 6.91 11.34 1.50
C GLY A 238 8.38 11.02 1.23
N GLY A 239 8.74 10.96 -0.05
CA GLY A 239 10.12 10.73 -0.50
C GLY A 239 10.67 11.87 -1.36
N HIS A 240 11.72 11.57 -2.11
CA HIS A 240 12.43 12.52 -2.96
C HIS A 240 12.12 12.34 -4.45
N GLU A 241 12.22 13.43 -5.23
CA GLU A 241 12.35 13.30 -6.68
C GLU A 241 13.69 12.60 -7.00
N GLY A 242 13.64 11.60 -7.87
CA GLY A 242 14.73 10.65 -8.05
C GLY A 242 14.80 9.56 -6.97
N GLY A 243 13.92 9.56 -5.97
CA GLY A 243 13.81 8.48 -4.99
C GLY A 243 12.90 7.33 -5.44
N ASN A 244 12.76 6.30 -4.62
CA ASN A 244 11.87 5.15 -4.90
C ASN A 244 11.09 4.68 -3.67
N GLY A 245 10.98 5.52 -2.64
CA GLY A 245 10.25 5.24 -1.41
C GLY A 245 8.77 4.92 -1.62
N VAL A 246 8.28 3.89 -0.93
CA VAL A 246 6.86 3.54 -0.78
C VAL A 246 6.38 4.03 0.60
N GLY A 247 5.13 4.47 0.72
CA GLY A 247 4.54 4.82 2.01
C GLY A 247 4.35 3.59 2.89
N ILE A 248 3.40 2.74 2.52
CA ILE A 248 3.11 1.48 3.20
C ILE A 248 3.26 0.32 2.19
N TYR A 249 4.01 -0.71 2.57
CA TYR A 249 4.17 -1.94 1.79
C TYR A 249 3.61 -3.16 2.55
N VAL A 250 2.77 -3.95 1.90
CA VAL A 250 2.41 -5.31 2.34
C VAL A 250 3.20 -6.28 1.48
N GLY A 251 4.00 -7.14 2.11
CA GLY A 251 4.83 -8.12 1.41
C GLY A 251 4.04 -9.34 0.93
N LYS A 252 4.71 -10.20 0.15
CA LYS A 252 4.06 -11.31 -0.55
C LYS A 252 3.56 -12.40 0.40
N ASP A 253 4.16 -12.52 1.57
CA ASP A 253 3.98 -13.64 2.48
C ASP A 253 2.82 -13.44 3.46
N HIS A 254 2.20 -12.25 3.46
CA HIS A 254 0.94 -11.99 4.15
C HIS A 254 -0.17 -12.93 3.66
N ALA A 255 -0.74 -13.69 4.60
CA ALA A 255 -1.75 -14.72 4.36
C ALA A 255 -3.08 -14.45 5.09
N GLY A 256 -3.06 -13.75 6.23
CA GLY A 256 -4.25 -13.38 7.00
C GLY A 256 -5.00 -12.17 6.42
N SER A 257 -5.71 -11.42 7.27
CA SER A 257 -6.47 -10.22 6.88
C SER A 257 -5.84 -8.94 7.42
N LEU A 258 -5.59 -7.94 6.57
CA LEU A 258 -5.08 -6.61 6.96
C LEU A 258 -6.08 -5.49 6.66
N THR A 259 -6.58 -4.83 7.71
CA THR A 259 -7.39 -3.61 7.60
C THR A 259 -6.55 -2.34 7.78
N PHE A 260 -6.47 -1.51 6.75
CA PHE A 260 -5.95 -0.14 6.83
C PHE A 260 -7.11 0.82 7.07
N ARG A 261 -7.10 1.57 8.18
CA ARG A 261 -8.17 2.52 8.53
C ARG A 261 -7.65 3.93 8.73
N ASP A 262 -8.31 4.92 8.14
CA ASP A 262 -8.08 6.35 8.37
C ASP A 262 -6.60 6.81 8.26
N CYS A 263 -5.82 6.16 7.40
CA CYS A 263 -4.40 6.48 7.18
C CYS A 263 -4.24 7.71 6.27
N GLU A 264 -3.17 8.49 6.48
CA GLU A 264 -2.84 9.68 5.68
C GLU A 264 -1.44 9.56 5.06
N ILE A 265 -1.38 9.18 3.78
CA ILE A 265 -0.13 8.84 3.09
C ILE A 265 0.08 9.72 1.86
N ALA A 266 1.17 10.49 1.81
CA ALA A 266 1.37 11.48 0.75
C ALA A 266 2.81 11.71 0.29
N ASN A 267 2.93 12.16 -0.97
CA ASN A 267 4.16 12.62 -1.62
C ASN A 267 5.25 11.54 -1.80
N PHE A 268 4.88 10.26 -1.93
CA PHE A 268 5.84 9.18 -2.20
C PHE A 268 6.15 9.03 -3.71
N PRO A 269 7.43 8.82 -4.10
CA PRO A 269 7.83 8.61 -5.49
C PRO A 269 7.49 7.20 -6.00
N ASN A 270 7.23 6.26 -5.11
CA ASN A 270 6.53 5.03 -5.40
C ASN A 270 5.24 4.98 -4.57
N ASN A 271 4.51 3.86 -4.61
CA ASN A 271 3.15 3.71 -4.10
C ASN A 271 2.89 4.35 -2.72
N GLY A 272 1.71 4.97 -2.56
CA GLY A 272 1.22 5.40 -1.25
C GLY A 272 0.96 4.17 -0.37
N LEU A 273 -0.05 3.38 -0.72
CA LEU A 273 -0.24 2.01 -0.24
C LEU A 273 0.03 1.00 -1.36
N TYR A 274 1.05 0.14 -1.17
CA TYR A 274 1.34 -1.02 -2.00
C TYR A 274 0.87 -2.28 -1.28
N ALA A 275 -0.37 -2.70 -1.54
CA ALA A 275 -0.99 -3.89 -0.94
C ALA A 275 -1.47 -4.88 -2.01
N SER A 276 -0.62 -5.15 -3.00
CA SER A 276 -0.90 -6.11 -4.09
C SER A 276 0.14 -7.20 -4.25
N ALA A 277 1.16 -7.23 -3.38
CA ALA A 277 2.15 -8.30 -3.36
C ALA A 277 1.53 -9.68 -3.05
N PRO A 278 0.60 -9.83 -2.08
CA PRO A 278 0.08 -11.16 -1.71
C PRO A 278 -0.75 -11.82 -2.82
N GLY A 279 -1.55 -11.07 -3.56
CA GLY A 279 -2.39 -11.65 -4.62
C GLY A 279 -1.67 -11.98 -5.94
N GLN A 280 -0.42 -11.54 -6.12
CA GLN A 280 0.31 -11.74 -7.38
C GLN A 280 0.82 -13.19 -7.53
N THR A 281 0.80 -13.70 -8.76
CA THR A 281 1.47 -14.94 -9.18
C THR A 281 2.19 -14.68 -10.50
N LEU A 282 3.51 -14.88 -10.51
CA LEU A 282 4.44 -14.67 -11.61
C LEU A 282 5.46 -15.81 -11.59
N ASP A 283 6.28 -15.96 -12.64
CA ASP A 283 7.35 -16.97 -12.65
C ASP A 283 8.31 -16.80 -11.46
N GLY A 284 8.40 -17.82 -10.61
CA GLY A 284 9.22 -17.80 -9.39
C GLY A 284 8.71 -16.92 -8.25
N TYR A 285 7.50 -16.36 -8.35
CA TYR A 285 6.90 -15.50 -7.33
C TYR A 285 5.41 -15.82 -7.14
N THR A 286 5.06 -16.34 -5.97
CA THR A 286 3.67 -16.52 -5.55
C THR A 286 3.52 -15.86 -4.19
N GLY A 287 2.53 -14.97 -4.06
CA GLY A 287 2.10 -14.46 -2.76
C GLY A 287 1.00 -15.32 -2.15
N ASN A 288 0.80 -15.18 -0.83
CA ASN A 288 -0.09 -16.02 -0.03
C ASN A 288 -1.57 -15.57 -0.06
N ASN A 289 -1.91 -14.57 -0.88
CA ASN A 289 -3.27 -14.08 -1.12
C ASN A 289 -4.04 -13.57 0.11
N GLY A 290 -3.36 -13.17 1.19
CA GLY A 290 -4.00 -12.51 2.34
C GLY A 290 -4.78 -11.26 1.93
N ASP A 291 -5.98 -11.09 2.49
CA ASP A 291 -6.93 -10.06 2.08
C ASP A 291 -6.59 -8.68 2.67
N ILE A 292 -6.88 -7.63 1.90
CA ILE A 292 -6.64 -6.25 2.32
C ILE A 292 -7.91 -5.42 2.25
N HIS A 293 -8.23 -4.76 3.37
CA HIS A 293 -9.37 -3.86 3.52
C HIS A 293 -8.91 -2.44 3.84
N VAL A 294 -8.94 -1.54 2.86
CA VAL A 294 -8.75 -0.10 3.08
C VAL A 294 -10.10 0.54 3.40
N ARG A 295 -10.19 1.30 4.50
CA ARG A 295 -11.41 1.95 5.00
C ARG A 295 -11.10 3.39 5.43
N GLY A 296 -11.71 4.38 4.78
CA GLY A 296 -11.43 5.78 5.07
C GLY A 296 -10.01 6.22 4.72
N GLY A 297 -9.61 7.38 5.26
CA GLY A 297 -8.28 7.94 5.07
C GLY A 297 -8.06 8.69 3.74
N ARG A 298 -6.86 9.26 3.61
CA ARG A 298 -6.47 10.15 2.52
C ARG A 298 -5.12 9.76 1.92
N TYR A 299 -5.12 9.45 0.63
CA TYR A 299 -3.92 9.11 -0.12
C TYR A 299 -3.67 10.16 -1.19
N GLU A 300 -2.56 10.90 -1.09
CA GLU A 300 -2.39 12.16 -1.82
C GLU A 300 -1.04 12.26 -2.55
N ASN A 301 -1.06 12.63 -3.84
CA ASN A 301 0.15 12.98 -4.59
C ASN A 301 1.25 11.90 -4.52
N ASN A 302 0.86 10.61 -4.59
CA ASN A 302 1.79 9.50 -4.71
C ASN A 302 1.84 8.98 -6.16
N ASN A 303 3.04 8.66 -6.63
CA ASN A 303 3.24 7.79 -7.79
C ASN A 303 3.17 6.33 -7.30
N ILE A 304 3.44 5.25 -8.05
CA ILE A 304 2.72 4.84 -9.27
C ILE A 304 1.20 4.61 -9.02
N ALA A 305 0.76 4.53 -7.76
CA ALA A 305 -0.66 4.63 -7.36
C ALA A 305 -0.79 5.06 -5.89
N ASN A 306 -1.85 5.78 -5.57
CA ASN A 306 -2.15 6.24 -4.22
C ASN A 306 -2.63 5.06 -3.34
N VAL A 307 -3.55 4.25 -3.85
CA VAL A 307 -3.92 2.95 -3.27
C VAL A 307 -3.77 1.86 -4.33
N ARG A 308 -3.18 0.72 -3.97
CA ARG A 308 -3.02 -0.42 -4.87
C ARG A 308 -3.28 -1.74 -4.14
N ILE A 309 -4.33 -2.45 -4.52
CA ILE A 309 -4.69 -3.79 -3.99
C ILE A 309 -4.56 -4.89 -5.06
N GLY A 310 -4.51 -6.16 -4.64
CA GLY A 310 -4.28 -7.29 -5.56
C GLY A 310 -4.72 -8.68 -5.10
N SER A 311 -5.10 -8.89 -3.84
CA SER A 311 -5.59 -10.19 -3.36
C SER A 311 -7.10 -10.38 -3.61
N THR A 312 -7.57 -11.62 -3.62
CA THR A 312 -9.00 -11.95 -3.73
C THR A 312 -9.80 -11.26 -2.62
N GLY A 313 -11.04 -10.82 -2.91
CA GLY A 313 -11.96 -10.28 -1.89
C GLY A 313 -11.56 -8.93 -1.25
N SER A 314 -10.42 -8.37 -1.64
CA SER A 314 -9.87 -7.14 -1.07
C SER A 314 -10.73 -5.92 -1.41
N THR A 315 -10.83 -4.96 -0.48
CA THR A 315 -11.75 -3.82 -0.61
C THR A 315 -11.07 -2.47 -0.40
N VAL A 316 -11.55 -1.45 -1.11
CA VAL A 316 -11.24 -0.03 -0.88
C VAL A 316 -12.55 0.70 -0.63
N LYS A 317 -12.77 1.19 0.59
CA LYS A 317 -14.03 1.81 1.02
C LYS A 317 -13.82 3.17 1.65
N ASP A 318 -14.71 4.12 1.35
CA ASP A 318 -14.73 5.45 2.01
C ASP A 318 -13.44 6.27 1.81
N VAL A 319 -12.59 5.88 0.84
CA VAL A 319 -11.25 6.46 0.65
C VAL A 319 -11.31 7.75 -0.16
N THR A 320 -10.58 8.77 0.30
CA THR A 320 -10.29 9.97 -0.48
C THR A 320 -8.91 9.88 -1.14
N VAL A 321 -8.87 9.99 -2.47
CA VAL A 321 -7.63 10.12 -3.25
C VAL A 321 -7.56 11.47 -3.93
N VAL A 322 -6.44 12.17 -3.80
CA VAL A 322 -6.20 13.46 -4.49
C VAL A 322 -4.83 13.48 -5.14
N VAL A 323 -4.78 13.77 -6.43
CA VAL A 323 -3.53 14.14 -7.12
C VAL A 323 -3.77 15.48 -7.79
N ASP A 324 -3.24 16.54 -7.19
CA ASP A 324 -3.42 17.93 -7.62
C ASP A 324 -2.13 18.58 -8.15
N LYS A 325 -1.01 17.84 -8.13
CA LYS A 325 0.28 18.24 -8.70
C LYS A 325 1.03 17.02 -9.26
N VAL A 326 2.16 17.26 -9.92
CA VAL A 326 3.09 16.18 -10.29
C VAL A 326 3.71 15.61 -9.00
N PRO A 327 3.48 14.32 -8.66
CA PRO A 327 4.15 13.70 -7.52
C PRO A 327 5.65 13.52 -7.82
N PRO A 328 6.50 13.33 -6.80
CA PRO A 328 7.86 12.89 -7.04
C PRO A 328 7.86 11.52 -7.74
N SER A 329 8.98 11.14 -8.36
CA SER A 329 9.12 9.90 -9.11
C SER A 329 10.59 9.43 -9.16
N PRO A 330 10.88 8.14 -9.45
CA PRO A 330 12.26 7.68 -9.64
C PRO A 330 12.93 8.31 -10.87
N SER A 331 12.13 8.75 -11.84
CA SER A 331 12.56 9.49 -13.02
C SER A 331 11.34 9.83 -13.88
N ARG A 332 11.50 10.76 -14.83
CA ARG A 332 10.47 11.10 -15.81
C ARG A 332 9.84 9.88 -16.50
N SER A 333 10.59 8.82 -16.85
CA SER A 333 10.01 7.62 -17.48
C SER A 333 9.14 6.78 -16.53
N HIS A 334 9.42 6.83 -15.23
CA HIS A 334 8.71 6.09 -14.18
C HIS A 334 7.57 6.88 -13.51
N LEU A 335 7.41 8.17 -13.81
CA LEU A 335 6.21 8.94 -13.47
C LEU A 335 4.99 8.36 -14.21
N ASN A 336 4.03 7.85 -13.44
CA ASN A 336 3.00 6.93 -13.92
C ASN A 336 1.78 6.92 -12.98
N VAL A 337 1.17 8.10 -12.80
CA VAL A 337 0.16 8.40 -11.77
C VAL A 337 -1.10 7.53 -11.91
N ARG A 338 -1.63 7.07 -10.77
CA ARG A 338 -2.95 6.43 -10.63
C ARG A 338 -3.58 6.84 -9.31
N GLY A 339 -4.91 6.85 -9.25
CA GLY A 339 -5.61 6.96 -7.97
C GLY A 339 -5.63 5.61 -7.26
N ILE A 340 -6.64 4.80 -7.58
CA ILE A 340 -6.79 3.41 -7.13
C ILE A 340 -6.31 2.48 -8.25
N ARG A 341 -5.51 1.46 -7.91
CA ARG A 341 -5.06 0.43 -8.85
C ARG A 341 -5.45 -0.97 -8.37
N LEU A 342 -6.19 -1.69 -9.20
CA LEU A 342 -6.51 -3.10 -9.02
C LEU A 342 -5.55 -3.92 -9.90
N ARG A 343 -4.82 -4.89 -9.32
CA ARG A 343 -3.71 -5.57 -10.04
C ARG A 343 -3.98 -7.02 -10.44
N ALA A 344 -4.46 -7.84 -9.54
CA ALA A 344 -4.57 -9.29 -9.74
C ALA A 344 -5.86 -9.77 -9.06
N ARG A 345 -6.20 -11.04 -9.27
CA ARG A 345 -7.31 -11.74 -8.61
C ARG A 345 -8.68 -11.10 -8.85
N SER A 346 -9.67 -11.74 -8.25
CA SER A 346 -11.10 -11.56 -8.42
C SER A 346 -11.77 -10.99 -7.16
N ASP A 347 -13.05 -10.64 -7.30
CA ASP A 347 -13.98 -10.25 -6.24
C ASP A 347 -13.52 -9.03 -5.42
N GLN A 348 -12.72 -8.15 -6.03
CA GLN A 348 -12.31 -6.89 -5.40
C GLN A 348 -13.44 -5.86 -5.44
N LEU A 349 -13.54 -5.02 -4.40
CA LEU A 349 -14.60 -4.01 -4.28
C LEU A 349 -14.02 -2.61 -4.03
N VAL A 350 -14.37 -1.65 -4.88
CA VAL A 350 -14.20 -0.21 -4.61
C VAL A 350 -15.58 0.38 -4.32
N GLU A 351 -15.77 0.99 -3.16
CA GLU A 351 -17.07 1.46 -2.68
C GLU A 351 -16.98 2.83 -2.01
N ASN A 352 -17.92 3.73 -2.29
CA ASN A 352 -18.05 5.03 -1.60
C ASN A 352 -16.77 5.88 -1.59
N CYS A 353 -15.95 5.81 -2.65
CA CYS A 353 -14.68 6.55 -2.72
C CYS A 353 -14.81 7.89 -3.47
N GLU A 354 -13.95 8.85 -3.15
CA GLU A 354 -13.71 10.04 -3.98
C GLU A 354 -12.29 9.98 -4.57
N VAL A 355 -12.17 10.07 -5.90
CA VAL A 355 -10.87 10.13 -6.59
C VAL A 355 -10.78 11.40 -7.44
N ARG A 356 -9.86 12.30 -7.09
CA ARG A 356 -9.64 13.58 -7.79
C ARG A 356 -8.28 13.61 -8.47
N ILE A 357 -8.26 13.77 -9.79
CA ILE A 357 -7.05 14.02 -10.60
C ILE A 357 -7.16 15.43 -11.18
N GLY A 358 -6.43 16.38 -10.59
CA GLY A 358 -6.40 17.79 -10.99
C GLY A 358 -5.60 18.04 -12.27
N ALA A 359 -5.79 19.21 -12.87
CA ALA A 359 -5.15 19.58 -14.15
C ALA A 359 -3.61 19.54 -14.13
N ASP A 360 -2.99 19.84 -12.98
CA ASP A 360 -1.53 19.82 -12.80
C ASP A 360 -0.98 18.43 -12.40
N ALA A 361 -1.81 17.39 -12.43
CA ALA A 361 -1.37 16.02 -12.15
C ALA A 361 -0.33 15.52 -13.17
N GLY A 362 0.58 14.67 -12.68
CA GLY A 362 1.50 13.92 -13.54
C GLY A 362 0.76 12.99 -14.50
N ARG A 363 1.39 12.65 -15.63
CA ARG A 363 0.81 11.68 -16.59
C ARG A 363 0.57 10.32 -15.92
N GLY A 364 -0.41 9.59 -16.42
CA GLY A 364 -0.84 8.32 -15.87
C GLY A 364 -1.70 7.54 -16.84
N PHE A 365 -2.52 6.65 -16.30
CA PHE A 365 -3.35 5.72 -17.07
C PHE A 365 -4.84 5.88 -16.69
N GLY A 366 -5.17 5.73 -15.41
CA GLY A 366 -6.54 5.91 -14.92
C GLY A 366 -6.60 6.40 -13.48
N ALA A 367 -7.67 7.10 -13.14
CA ALA A 367 -7.96 7.50 -11.76
C ALA A 367 -8.37 6.26 -10.93
N ILE A 368 -9.22 5.41 -11.51
CA ILE A 368 -9.30 3.97 -11.20
C ILE A 368 -8.67 3.25 -12.39
N SER A 369 -7.79 2.27 -12.12
CA SER A 369 -7.05 1.59 -13.19
C SER A 369 -6.85 0.11 -12.89
N TYR A 370 -6.93 -0.70 -13.94
CA TYR A 370 -6.77 -2.14 -13.89
C TYR A 370 -5.45 -2.54 -14.55
N HIS A 371 -4.77 -3.52 -13.96
CA HIS A 371 -3.66 -4.20 -14.60
C HIS A 371 -4.21 -5.34 -15.49
N PRO A 372 -3.51 -5.75 -16.57
CA PRO A 372 -3.93 -6.88 -17.39
C PRO A 372 -4.21 -8.16 -16.58
N GLU A 373 -3.41 -8.45 -15.55
CA GLU A 373 -3.57 -9.60 -14.63
C GLU A 373 -4.82 -9.56 -13.72
N HIS A 374 -5.53 -8.43 -13.63
CA HIS A 374 -6.69 -8.33 -12.73
C HIS A 374 -7.89 -9.09 -13.29
N GLU A 375 -8.57 -9.88 -12.47
CA GLU A 375 -9.76 -10.63 -12.87
C GLU A 375 -11.01 -9.77 -12.69
N SER A 376 -11.96 -10.19 -11.84
CA SER A 376 -13.23 -9.49 -11.60
C SER A 376 -13.16 -8.46 -10.48
N SER A 377 -13.98 -7.42 -10.59
CA SER A 377 -14.26 -6.50 -9.49
C SER A 377 -15.57 -5.73 -9.68
N THR A 378 -16.03 -5.14 -8.58
CA THR A 378 -17.12 -4.16 -8.56
C THR A 378 -16.61 -2.80 -8.12
N VAL A 379 -16.97 -1.74 -8.84
CA VAL A 379 -16.82 -0.35 -8.41
C VAL A 379 -18.21 0.23 -8.23
N ARG A 380 -18.55 0.73 -7.03
CA ARG A 380 -19.88 1.30 -6.80
C ARG A 380 -19.94 2.51 -5.90
N ASN A 381 -21.00 3.30 -6.04
CA ASN A 381 -21.27 4.52 -5.27
C ASN A 381 -20.07 5.49 -5.23
N THR A 382 -19.25 5.52 -6.29
CA THR A 382 -17.92 6.13 -6.28
C THR A 382 -17.87 7.33 -7.21
N THR A 383 -17.28 8.43 -6.74
CA THR A 383 -17.12 9.67 -7.52
C THR A 383 -15.68 9.85 -7.97
N VAL A 384 -15.50 10.05 -9.27
CA VAL A 384 -14.22 10.29 -9.91
C VAL A 384 -14.27 11.64 -10.63
N LYS A 385 -13.33 12.52 -10.33
CA LYS A 385 -13.15 13.80 -11.03
C LYS A 385 -11.79 13.84 -11.73
N VAL A 386 -11.78 14.07 -13.04
CA VAL A 386 -10.56 14.20 -13.83
C VAL A 386 -10.57 15.50 -14.62
N ASP A 387 -9.65 16.40 -14.26
CA ASP A 387 -9.39 17.69 -14.89
C ASP A 387 -8.09 17.67 -15.72
N ARG A 388 -7.33 16.57 -15.69
CA ARG A 388 -6.10 16.37 -16.46
C ARG A 388 -6.41 15.87 -17.87
N ASP A 389 -6.02 16.62 -18.89
CA ASP A 389 -6.10 16.19 -20.31
C ASP A 389 -5.41 14.84 -20.55
N ASP A 390 -5.85 14.08 -21.55
CA ASP A 390 -5.29 12.77 -21.94
C ASP A 390 -5.22 11.74 -20.78
N PHE A 391 -6.08 11.88 -19.77
CA PHE A 391 -6.12 11.00 -18.59
C PHE A 391 -7.53 10.42 -18.43
N SER A 392 -7.66 9.10 -18.25
CA SER A 392 -8.96 8.44 -18.11
C SER A 392 -9.45 8.44 -16.65
N ALA A 393 -10.76 8.50 -16.43
CA ALA A 393 -11.33 8.31 -15.10
C ALA A 393 -11.29 6.82 -14.71
N ILE A 394 -11.62 5.95 -15.67
CA ILE A 394 -11.51 4.50 -15.57
C ILE A 394 -10.68 4.02 -16.77
N ASP A 395 -9.64 3.23 -16.51
CA ASP A 395 -8.80 2.61 -17.53
C ASP A 395 -8.60 1.12 -17.24
N ALA A 396 -9.23 0.26 -18.04
CA ALA A 396 -8.96 -1.17 -18.05
C ALA A 396 -8.06 -1.50 -19.23
N THR A 397 -6.74 -1.59 -18.96
CA THR A 397 -5.73 -1.96 -19.95
C THR A 397 -6.00 -3.37 -20.48
N ASP A 398 -5.75 -3.56 -21.79
CA ASP A 398 -5.91 -4.82 -22.52
C ASP A 398 -5.22 -6.03 -21.86
N SER A 399 -5.66 -7.23 -22.23
CA SER A 399 -5.13 -8.52 -21.77
C SER A 399 -3.80 -8.89 -22.44
N SER A 400 -3.19 -7.99 -23.23
CA SER A 400 -2.01 -8.35 -24.02
C SER A 400 -0.86 -8.82 -23.12
N ASN A 401 -0.14 -9.83 -23.60
CA ASN A 401 0.89 -10.58 -22.85
C ASN A 401 0.34 -11.54 -21.78
N GLY A 402 -0.92 -11.99 -21.88
CA GLY A 402 -1.47 -13.07 -21.06
C GLY A 402 -2.20 -12.59 -19.79
N GLY A 403 -2.86 -11.43 -19.89
CA GLY A 403 -3.78 -10.94 -18.88
C GLY A 403 -5.12 -11.70 -18.87
N SER A 404 -6.08 -11.14 -18.12
CA SER A 404 -7.40 -11.71 -17.90
C SER A 404 -8.47 -10.92 -18.65
N GLU A 405 -9.41 -11.65 -19.26
CA GLU A 405 -10.61 -11.11 -19.92
C GLU A 405 -11.82 -11.00 -18.97
N ALA A 406 -11.63 -11.21 -17.66
CA ALA A 406 -12.74 -11.28 -16.71
C ALA A 406 -13.54 -9.97 -16.61
N PRO A 407 -14.88 -10.04 -16.45
CA PRO A 407 -15.77 -8.89 -16.52
C PRO A 407 -15.60 -7.93 -15.34
N LEU A 408 -15.89 -6.65 -15.60
CA LEU A 408 -15.94 -5.58 -14.60
C LEU A 408 -17.38 -5.11 -14.37
N THR A 409 -17.70 -4.68 -13.15
CA THR A 409 -19.03 -4.17 -12.80
C THR A 409 -18.95 -2.76 -12.22
N PHE A 410 -19.71 -1.83 -12.79
CA PHE A 410 -19.79 -0.44 -12.34
C PHE A 410 -21.24 -0.06 -12.02
N GLU A 411 -21.51 0.34 -10.77
CA GLU A 411 -22.86 0.67 -10.28
C GLU A 411 -22.88 2.03 -9.59
N ASN A 412 -23.76 2.97 -9.99
CA ASN A 412 -23.86 4.28 -9.35
C ASN A 412 -22.53 5.07 -9.36
N VAL A 413 -21.73 4.92 -10.42
CA VAL A 413 -20.42 5.60 -10.56
C VAL A 413 -20.60 6.95 -11.25
N THR A 414 -20.06 8.01 -10.65
CA THR A 414 -20.09 9.37 -11.21
C THR A 414 -18.70 9.78 -11.68
N VAL A 415 -18.55 10.06 -12.97
CA VAL A 415 -17.33 10.61 -13.59
C VAL A 415 -17.59 12.05 -14.01
N THR A 416 -16.75 12.98 -13.53
CA THR A 416 -16.84 14.42 -13.83
C THR A 416 -15.49 15.05 -14.18
N GLY A 417 -15.50 16.31 -14.61
CA GLY A 417 -14.31 17.16 -14.79
C GLY A 417 -14.17 17.74 -16.19
N ASN A 418 -13.09 18.46 -16.44
CA ASN A 418 -12.88 19.19 -17.70
C ASN A 418 -11.72 18.66 -18.56
N ALA A 419 -11.20 17.45 -18.29
CA ALA A 419 -10.18 16.80 -19.10
C ALA A 419 -10.58 16.68 -20.58
N GLY A 420 -9.75 17.23 -21.47
CA GLY A 420 -9.82 17.04 -22.92
C GLY A 420 -9.04 15.81 -23.41
N GLY A 421 -9.30 15.41 -24.64
CA GLY A 421 -8.66 14.25 -25.28
C GLY A 421 -9.02 12.90 -24.64
N GLY A 422 -8.57 11.81 -25.25
CA GLY A 422 -8.77 10.46 -24.73
C GLY A 422 -10.23 10.05 -24.55
N ALA A 423 -10.51 9.29 -23.48
CA ALA A 423 -11.85 8.84 -23.10
C ALA A 423 -12.07 9.03 -21.59
N ALA A 424 -13.33 9.19 -21.17
CA ALA A 424 -13.69 9.20 -19.75
C ALA A 424 -13.52 7.81 -19.14
N VAL A 425 -13.98 6.79 -19.87
CA VAL A 425 -13.89 5.37 -19.51
C VAL A 425 -13.32 4.64 -20.73
N ASP A 426 -12.19 3.97 -20.56
CA ASP A 426 -11.57 3.12 -21.59
C ASP A 426 -11.51 1.68 -21.07
N ILE A 427 -12.04 0.74 -21.86
CA ILE A 427 -12.22 -0.67 -21.50
C ILE A 427 -11.75 -1.53 -22.67
N ALA A 428 -10.67 -2.29 -22.48
CA ALA A 428 -10.13 -3.20 -23.49
C ALA A 428 -10.03 -4.64 -22.95
N ASP A 429 -10.39 -5.63 -23.77
CA ASP A 429 -10.41 -7.06 -23.44
C ASP A 429 -11.21 -7.38 -22.16
N ARG A 430 -12.43 -6.84 -22.02
CA ARG A 430 -13.31 -7.09 -20.86
C ARG A 430 -14.75 -7.40 -21.29
N PRO A 431 -14.99 -8.53 -21.98
CA PRO A 431 -16.33 -8.98 -22.31
C PRO A 431 -17.25 -9.03 -21.08
N GLU A 432 -18.55 -8.94 -21.31
CA GLU A 432 -19.62 -8.98 -20.28
C GLU A 432 -19.55 -7.85 -19.23
N THR A 433 -18.67 -6.85 -19.40
CA THR A 433 -18.58 -5.68 -18.51
C THR A 433 -19.87 -4.86 -18.50
N THR A 434 -20.32 -4.47 -17.31
CA THR A 434 -21.56 -3.72 -17.12
C THR A 434 -21.36 -2.37 -16.45
N LEU A 435 -22.04 -1.34 -16.98
CA LEU A 435 -22.19 -0.03 -16.36
C LEU A 435 -23.68 0.25 -16.13
N ARG A 436 -24.09 0.37 -14.86
CA ARG A 436 -25.48 0.61 -14.45
C ARG A 436 -25.60 1.89 -13.63
N ASN A 437 -26.62 2.69 -13.92
CA ASN A 437 -26.92 3.93 -13.20
C ASN A 437 -25.70 4.87 -13.06
N CYS A 438 -24.85 4.88 -14.09
CA CYS A 438 -23.61 5.66 -14.11
C CYS A 438 -23.85 7.04 -14.73
N ARG A 439 -23.09 8.04 -14.27
CA ARG A 439 -23.15 9.41 -14.76
C ARG A 439 -21.78 9.86 -15.23
N ILE A 440 -21.60 10.02 -16.53
CA ILE A 440 -20.32 10.37 -17.16
C ILE A 440 -20.47 11.74 -17.83
N GLU A 441 -20.01 12.80 -17.15
CA GLU A 441 -20.11 14.18 -17.63
C GLU A 441 -18.74 14.85 -17.70
N GLN A 442 -18.15 15.00 -18.89
CA GLN A 442 -16.87 15.70 -19.05
C GLN A 442 -16.90 16.72 -20.19
N SER A 443 -16.49 17.96 -19.88
CA SER A 443 -16.65 19.11 -20.77
C SER A 443 -15.37 19.55 -21.50
N GLY A 444 -14.26 18.82 -21.34
CA GLY A 444 -13.03 19.05 -22.07
C GLY A 444 -13.18 18.83 -23.57
N ALA A 445 -12.32 19.43 -24.39
CA ALA A 445 -12.41 19.32 -25.84
C ALA A 445 -12.01 17.92 -26.35
N ASP A 446 -12.69 17.43 -27.39
CA ASP A 446 -12.47 16.11 -28.01
C ASP A 446 -12.47 14.94 -27.00
N ARG A 447 -13.32 15.03 -25.97
CA ARG A 447 -13.42 14.04 -24.90
C ARG A 447 -14.46 13.00 -25.26
N ARG A 448 -14.06 11.74 -25.41
CA ARG A 448 -14.98 10.62 -25.60
C ARG A 448 -15.58 10.17 -24.26
N GLY A 449 -16.76 9.56 -24.30
CA GLY A 449 -17.44 9.01 -23.13
C GLY A 449 -16.87 7.66 -22.75
N ILE A 450 -17.53 6.58 -23.17
CA ILE A 450 -17.08 5.20 -22.96
C ILE A 450 -16.49 4.67 -24.27
N VAL A 451 -15.33 4.02 -24.20
CA VAL A 451 -14.72 3.26 -25.29
C VAL A 451 -14.66 1.80 -24.87
N PHE A 452 -15.13 0.92 -25.75
CA PHE A 452 -14.96 -0.53 -25.63
C PHE A 452 -14.11 -1.05 -26.79
N THR A 453 -13.06 -1.80 -26.47
CA THR A 453 -12.16 -2.44 -27.42
C THR A 453 -12.15 -3.94 -27.17
N ASP A 454 -12.34 -4.77 -28.21
CA ASP A 454 -12.25 -6.24 -28.15
C ASP A 454 -13.08 -6.84 -26.97
N SER A 455 -14.25 -6.26 -26.70
CA SER A 455 -15.09 -6.54 -25.53
C SER A 455 -16.54 -6.82 -25.94
N GLU A 456 -16.91 -8.10 -26.02
CA GLU A 456 -18.24 -8.56 -26.46
C GLU A 456 -19.25 -8.62 -25.30
N ASN A 457 -20.55 -8.57 -25.61
CA ASN A 457 -21.66 -8.70 -24.66
C ASN A 457 -21.69 -7.71 -23.49
N CYS A 458 -21.02 -6.55 -23.62
CA CYS A 458 -21.04 -5.50 -22.60
C CYS A 458 -22.41 -4.81 -22.53
N ALA A 459 -22.70 -4.11 -21.42
CA ALA A 459 -23.96 -3.37 -21.28
C ALA A 459 -23.79 -2.01 -20.59
N VAL A 460 -24.47 -1.00 -21.12
CA VAL A 460 -24.63 0.33 -20.50
C VAL A 460 -26.12 0.59 -20.29
N ILE A 461 -26.53 0.73 -19.03
CA ILE A 461 -27.93 0.64 -18.61
C ILE A 461 -28.27 1.79 -17.64
N ASP A 462 -29.43 2.41 -17.81
CA ASP A 462 -29.99 3.44 -16.90
C ASP A 462 -29.03 4.63 -16.66
N SER A 463 -28.17 4.96 -17.63
CA SER A 463 -26.99 5.82 -17.44
C SER A 463 -27.04 7.13 -18.23
N THR A 464 -26.36 8.16 -17.73
CA THR A 464 -26.24 9.48 -18.38
C THR A 464 -24.83 9.70 -18.90
N ILE A 465 -24.68 10.09 -20.18
CA ILE A 465 -23.39 10.37 -20.82
C ILE A 465 -23.44 11.74 -21.51
N ARG A 466 -22.61 12.67 -21.06
CA ARG A 466 -22.57 14.05 -21.57
C ARG A 466 -21.13 14.47 -21.81
N VAL A 467 -20.71 14.45 -23.07
CA VAL A 467 -19.31 14.64 -23.48
C VAL A 467 -19.21 15.42 -24.78
N THR A 468 -18.01 15.87 -25.17
CA THR A 468 -17.82 16.68 -26.39
C THR A 468 -17.51 15.86 -27.65
N GLY A 469 -16.99 14.63 -27.47
CA GLY A 469 -16.73 13.65 -28.53
C GLY A 469 -17.82 12.57 -28.61
N LEU A 470 -17.45 11.36 -29.03
CA LEU A 470 -18.38 10.23 -29.12
C LEU A 470 -18.81 9.75 -27.71
N PRO A 471 -20.12 9.63 -27.40
CA PRO A 471 -20.60 9.16 -26.10
C PRO A 471 -20.29 7.69 -25.81
N ILE A 472 -20.43 6.81 -26.81
CA ILE A 472 -20.02 5.40 -26.75
C ILE A 472 -19.39 5.01 -28.09
N GLU A 473 -18.09 4.69 -28.06
CA GLU A 473 -17.31 4.14 -29.18
C GLU A 473 -17.03 2.65 -28.96
N THR A 474 -16.96 1.87 -30.04
CA THR A 474 -16.76 0.42 -30.01
C THR A 474 -15.82 -0.02 -31.14
N GLU A 475 -14.74 -0.71 -30.82
CA GLU A 475 -13.81 -1.36 -31.76
C GLU A 475 -13.82 -2.87 -31.44
N ASN A 476 -14.26 -3.72 -32.37
CA ASN A 476 -14.47 -5.18 -32.15
C ASN A 476 -15.26 -5.53 -30.86
N ALA A 477 -16.31 -4.76 -30.57
CA ALA A 477 -17.05 -4.86 -29.32
C ALA A 477 -18.56 -4.76 -29.57
N SER A 478 -19.36 -5.44 -28.74
CA SER A 478 -20.82 -5.31 -28.72
C SER A 478 -21.31 -4.80 -27.37
N VAL A 479 -22.23 -3.83 -27.42
CA VAL A 479 -22.72 -3.11 -26.25
C VAL A 479 -24.23 -2.99 -26.32
N ASP A 480 -24.93 -3.62 -25.39
CA ASP A 480 -26.35 -3.39 -25.14
C ASP A 480 -26.54 -2.00 -24.48
N ARG A 481 -27.49 -1.22 -25.00
CA ARG A 481 -27.68 0.21 -24.65
C ARG A 481 -29.14 0.44 -24.24
N ARG A 482 -29.40 0.56 -22.94
CA ARG A 482 -30.77 0.66 -22.38
C ARG A 482 -30.94 1.90 -21.52
N ASN A 483 -32.07 2.60 -21.70
CA ASN A 483 -32.48 3.75 -20.88
C ASN A 483 -31.39 4.84 -20.73
N LEU A 484 -30.74 5.21 -21.83
CA LEU A 484 -29.62 6.16 -21.81
C LEU A 484 -30.08 7.60 -22.03
N SER A 485 -29.52 8.53 -21.24
CA SER A 485 -29.58 9.97 -21.50
C SER A 485 -28.25 10.41 -22.11
N ILE A 486 -28.27 10.96 -23.33
CA ILE A 486 -27.06 11.32 -24.08
C ILE A 486 -27.13 12.77 -24.57
N GLU A 487 -26.10 13.57 -24.26
CA GLU A 487 -25.93 14.93 -24.77
C GLU A 487 -24.50 15.12 -25.31
N ASN A 488 -24.38 15.69 -26.51
CA ASN A 488 -23.09 16.19 -27.00
C ASN A 488 -22.89 17.63 -26.51
N LEU A 489 -22.02 17.80 -25.51
CA LEU A 489 -21.67 19.09 -24.92
C LEU A 489 -20.85 19.94 -25.90
N ARG A 490 -20.96 21.27 -25.76
CA ARG A 490 -19.92 22.17 -26.28
C ARG A 490 -18.71 22.18 -25.34
N PRO A 491 -17.47 22.27 -25.83
CA PRO A 491 -16.28 22.41 -24.98
C PRO A 491 -16.43 23.57 -23.99
N GLY A 492 -16.12 23.31 -22.72
CA GLY A 492 -16.28 24.28 -21.62
C GLY A 492 -17.73 24.55 -21.19
N GLN A 493 -18.73 23.87 -21.75
CA GLN A 493 -20.10 23.89 -21.23
C GLN A 493 -20.10 23.32 -19.79
N ALA A 494 -20.82 23.96 -18.87
CA ALA A 494 -20.87 23.49 -17.49
C ALA A 494 -21.48 22.08 -17.43
N THR A 495 -20.71 21.14 -16.88
CA THR A 495 -21.25 19.87 -16.35
C THR A 495 -22.24 20.23 -15.24
N VAL A 496 -23.38 19.55 -15.17
CA VAL A 496 -24.35 19.86 -14.11
C VAL A 496 -23.74 19.36 -12.79
N THR A 497 -23.79 20.19 -11.75
CA THR A 497 -23.29 19.86 -10.41
C THR A 497 -23.82 18.49 -9.94
N PRO A 498 -23.13 17.75 -9.04
CA PRO A 498 -23.77 16.65 -8.33
C PRO A 498 -25.12 17.08 -7.78
N VAL A 499 -26.12 16.19 -7.87
CA VAL A 499 -27.34 16.36 -7.08
C VAL A 499 -26.86 16.29 -5.63
N ALA A 500 -27.13 17.33 -4.85
CA ALA A 500 -26.83 17.30 -3.42
C ALA A 500 -27.71 16.24 -2.76
N ASP A 501 -27.17 15.53 -1.77
CA ASP A 501 -27.98 14.64 -0.94
C ASP A 501 -29.12 15.42 -0.28
N ASP A 502 -30.36 14.98 -0.53
CA ASP A 502 -31.55 15.47 0.16
C ASP A 502 -31.65 14.81 1.55
N GLY A 503 -30.89 15.31 2.53
CA GLY A 503 -31.14 15.12 3.97
C GLY A 503 -30.16 14.25 4.74
#